data_AF-A0A2G5S8C5-F1
#
_entry.id   AF-A0A2G5S8C5-F1
#
_cell.length_a   1.000
_cell.length_b   1.000
_cell.length_c   1.000
_cell.angle_alpha   90.00
_cell.angle_beta   90.00
_cell.angle_gamma   90.00
#
_symmetry.space_group_name_H-M   'P 1'
#
loop_
_entity.id
_entity.type
_entity.pdbx_description
1 polymer ?
#
loop_
_entity_poly.entity_id
_entity_poly.type
_entity_poly.pdbx_seq_one_letter_code
_entity_poly.pdbx_strand_id
1 'polypeptide(L)'
;MYSVASKTNGMGAIEYDERFRDVIWWFPTIENLYPVYAMTIQVSGSETTPLPDFNPSVTKYYWTAIAYQDHVPIDSFRSLNLRWTNSQDYGNFSVNSNNITDGWYGGTYVGNRNNFYGGVNYNIALDYNYSGEDVQNLQIRIYSSEPTSNWLPYSD
;
A
#
# COMPACT_ATOMS: atom_id res chain seq x y z
N MET A 1 -0.51 16.30 7.02
CA MET A 1 -0.02 15.74 5.75
C MET A 1 -0.80 14.48 5.36
N TYR A 2 -0.87 13.47 6.24
CA TYR A 2 -1.58 12.22 5.97
C TYR A 2 -3.03 12.39 5.48
N SER A 3 -3.85 13.17 6.20
CA SER A 3 -5.24 13.47 5.81
C SER A 3 -5.37 14.11 4.42
N VAL A 4 -4.43 14.99 4.02
CA VAL A 4 -4.45 15.62 2.69
C VAL A 4 -4.08 14.61 1.61
N ALA A 5 -3.10 13.75 1.88
CA ALA A 5 -2.71 12.68 0.96
C ALA A 5 -3.85 11.68 0.74
N SER A 6 -4.57 11.28 1.80
CA SER A 6 -5.74 10.40 1.68
C SER A 6 -6.81 10.98 0.75
N LYS A 7 -7.12 12.27 0.93
CA LYS A 7 -8.14 13.00 0.14
C LYS A 7 -7.77 13.25 -1.33
N THR A 8 -6.52 12.99 -1.71
CA THR A 8 -6.01 13.25 -3.05
C THR A 8 -5.49 11.98 -3.71
N ASN A 9 -5.77 10.80 -3.13
CA ASN A 9 -5.21 9.51 -3.52
C ASN A 9 -3.67 9.50 -3.55
N GLY A 10 -3.04 10.45 -2.85
CA GLY A 10 -1.60 10.49 -2.60
C GLY A 10 -1.17 9.51 -1.51
N MET A 11 0.11 9.58 -1.17
CA MET A 11 0.76 8.79 -0.10
C MET A 11 1.35 9.72 0.96
N GLY A 12 1.06 9.43 2.23
CA GLY A 12 1.54 10.16 3.40
C GLY A 12 2.67 9.43 4.13
N ALA A 13 3.78 9.14 3.45
CA ALA A 13 4.92 8.48 4.09
C ALA A 13 5.66 9.42 5.04
N ILE A 14 6.19 8.86 6.12
CA ILE A 14 7.12 9.53 7.04
C ILE A 14 8.40 8.70 7.06
N GLU A 15 9.51 9.30 6.66
CA GLU A 15 10.78 8.59 6.42
C GLU A 15 11.93 9.36 7.05
N TYR A 16 12.99 8.63 7.42
CA TYR A 16 14.21 9.24 7.94
C TYR A 16 14.96 9.99 6.84
N ASP A 17 15.44 11.20 7.15
CA ASP A 17 16.12 12.08 6.20
C ASP A 17 17.39 11.43 5.61
N GLU A 18 18.16 10.73 6.44
CA GLU A 18 19.35 10.01 6.03
C GLU A 18 19.08 8.89 5.01
N ARG A 19 17.81 8.45 4.89
CA ARG A 19 17.35 7.42 3.93
C ARG A 19 16.65 8.00 2.72
N PHE A 20 16.50 9.32 2.62
CA PHE A 20 15.78 9.97 1.52
C PHE A 20 16.22 9.48 0.13
N ARG A 21 17.54 9.36 -0.08
CA ARG A 21 18.12 8.88 -1.33
C ARG A 21 17.69 7.46 -1.69
N ASP A 22 17.50 6.58 -0.72
CA ASP A 22 17.08 5.20 -0.95
C ASP A 22 15.58 5.13 -1.17
N VAL A 23 14.83 5.79 -0.28
CA VAL A 23 13.38 5.71 -0.24
C VAL A 23 12.73 6.33 -1.48
N ILE A 24 13.32 7.38 -2.09
CA ILE A 24 12.76 7.99 -3.30
C ILE A 24 12.63 7.00 -4.48
N TRP A 25 13.48 5.96 -4.53
CA TRP A 25 13.40 4.89 -5.53
C TRP A 25 12.24 3.93 -5.29
N TRP A 26 11.71 3.89 -4.08
CA TRP A 26 10.54 3.09 -3.75
C TRP A 26 9.24 3.83 -3.99
N PHE A 27 9.30 5.14 -4.26
CA PHE A 27 8.13 5.89 -4.68
C PHE A 27 7.84 5.67 -6.16
N PRO A 28 6.56 5.66 -6.55
CA PRO A 28 6.11 5.60 -7.93
C PRO A 28 6.38 6.93 -8.68
N THR A 29 7.64 7.36 -8.77
CA THR A 29 8.04 8.70 -9.28
C THR A 29 8.57 8.69 -10.71
N ILE A 30 8.84 7.51 -11.28
CA ILE A 30 9.46 7.39 -12.61
C ILE A 30 8.65 6.46 -13.52
N GLU A 31 8.54 5.17 -13.19
CA GLU A 31 8.01 4.17 -14.12
C GLU A 31 6.49 3.92 -13.98
N ASN A 32 5.95 4.01 -12.77
CA ASN A 32 4.54 3.69 -12.48
C ASN A 32 3.83 4.91 -11.92
N LEU A 33 3.55 5.91 -12.75
CA LEU A 33 3.06 7.22 -12.28
C LEU A 33 1.55 7.27 -12.01
N TYR A 34 0.79 6.31 -12.55
CA TYR A 34 -0.67 6.41 -12.56
C TYR A 34 -1.26 5.53 -11.47
N PRO A 35 -1.87 6.10 -10.41
CA PRO A 35 -2.60 5.29 -9.44
C PRO A 35 -3.83 4.68 -10.13
N VAL A 36 -3.97 3.36 -10.02
CA VAL A 36 -5.08 2.57 -10.58
C VAL A 36 -5.87 1.82 -9.51
N TYR A 37 -5.43 1.92 -8.25
CA TYR A 37 -6.14 1.47 -7.07
C TYR A 37 -5.74 2.38 -5.90
N ALA A 38 -6.71 2.79 -5.09
CA ALA A 38 -6.45 3.60 -3.92
C ALA A 38 -7.43 3.27 -2.79
N MET A 39 -6.89 2.92 -1.62
CA MET A 39 -7.66 2.68 -0.40
C MET A 39 -7.01 3.37 0.79
N THR A 40 -7.80 4.09 1.57
CA THR A 40 -7.41 4.57 2.89
C THR A 40 -8.38 3.94 3.89
N ILE A 41 -7.86 3.29 4.93
CA ILE A 41 -8.69 2.63 5.94
C ILE A 41 -8.16 2.92 7.34
N GLN A 42 -9.06 2.85 8.32
CA GLN A 42 -8.74 2.89 9.73
C GLN A 42 -8.66 1.46 10.27
N VAL A 43 -7.58 1.14 10.97
CA VAL A 43 -7.28 -0.21 11.46
C VAL A 43 -6.85 -0.16 12.92
N SER A 44 -7.21 -1.19 13.69
CA SER A 44 -6.81 -1.36 15.09
C SER A 44 -6.86 -2.84 15.47
N GLY A 45 -5.97 -3.32 16.33
CA GLY A 45 -5.93 -4.73 16.72
C GLY A 45 -5.51 -5.65 15.58
N SER A 46 -6.10 -6.86 15.53
CA SER A 46 -5.77 -7.89 14.53
C SER A 46 -7.02 -8.39 13.83
N GLU A 47 -7.09 -8.21 12.50
CA GLU A 47 -8.23 -8.63 11.69
C GLU A 47 -7.82 -8.93 10.24
N THR A 48 -8.71 -9.64 9.55
CA THR A 48 -8.74 -9.73 8.09
C THR A 48 -9.91 -8.90 7.56
N THR A 49 -9.63 -7.90 6.73
CA THR A 49 -10.65 -7.04 6.14
C THR A 49 -10.67 -7.19 4.61
N PRO A 50 -11.82 -7.50 3.99
CA PRO A 50 -11.95 -7.44 2.53
C PRO A 50 -11.88 -5.98 2.06
N LEU A 51 -11.18 -5.74 0.95
CA LEU A 51 -11.08 -4.44 0.31
C LEU A 51 -11.80 -4.49 -1.04
N PRO A 52 -12.07 -3.33 -1.68
CA PRO A 52 -12.60 -3.32 -3.04
C PRO A 52 -11.72 -4.13 -3.98
N ASP A 53 -12.37 -4.85 -4.88
CA ASP A 53 -11.72 -5.65 -5.92
C ASP A 53 -10.81 -4.79 -6.81
N PHE A 54 -9.77 -5.41 -7.35
CA PHE A 54 -8.88 -4.78 -8.31
C PHE A 54 -9.06 -5.41 -9.70
N ASN A 55 -9.37 -4.55 -10.69
CA ASN A 55 -9.64 -4.94 -12.08
C ASN A 55 -8.61 -4.30 -13.02
N PRO A 56 -7.36 -4.82 -13.07
CA PRO A 56 -6.33 -4.32 -13.97
C PRO A 56 -6.73 -4.44 -15.44
N SER A 57 -6.46 -3.41 -16.24
CA SER A 57 -6.81 -3.41 -17.68
C SER A 57 -5.78 -4.14 -18.55
N VAL A 58 -4.52 -4.22 -18.10
CA VAL A 58 -3.41 -4.80 -18.87
C VAL A 58 -2.57 -5.75 -18.00
N THR A 59 -2.08 -6.83 -18.61
CA THR A 59 -1.16 -7.79 -17.96
C THR A 59 0.23 -7.18 -17.88
N LYS A 60 0.69 -6.84 -16.69
CA LYS A 60 2.03 -6.29 -16.46
C LYS A 60 2.37 -6.24 -14.98
N TYR A 61 3.55 -5.69 -14.72
CA TYR A 61 3.94 -5.27 -13.39
C TYR A 61 3.30 -3.95 -12.98
N TYR A 62 2.78 -3.93 -11.76
CA TYR A 62 2.27 -2.78 -11.05
C TYR A 62 3.14 -2.52 -9.81
N TRP A 63 3.17 -1.28 -9.37
CA TRP A 63 3.86 -0.91 -8.13
C TRP A 63 2.84 -0.82 -7.00
N THR A 64 2.93 -1.69 -6.00
CA THR A 64 2.08 -1.63 -4.80
C THR A 64 2.83 -0.87 -3.72
N ALA A 65 2.21 0.19 -3.22
CA ALA A 65 2.74 1.03 -2.15
C ALA A 65 1.81 0.99 -0.94
N ILE A 66 2.39 0.90 0.25
CA ILE A 66 1.65 0.86 1.51
C ILE A 66 2.30 1.81 2.51
N ALA A 67 1.49 2.69 3.12
CA ALA A 67 1.85 3.40 4.34
C ALA A 67 1.04 2.78 5.46
N TYR A 68 1.72 2.10 6.38
CA TYR A 68 1.08 1.24 7.38
C TYR A 68 0.84 1.94 8.73
N GLN A 69 1.37 3.13 8.93
CA GLN A 69 1.06 3.98 10.09
C GLN A 69 1.16 5.45 9.68
N ASP A 70 0.37 6.32 10.29
CA ASP A 70 0.30 7.74 9.95
C ASP A 70 1.12 8.65 10.87
N HIS A 71 1.90 8.05 11.78
CA HIS A 71 2.76 8.75 12.72
C HIS A 71 4.04 7.96 13.02
N VAL A 72 4.97 8.64 13.69
CA VAL A 72 6.21 8.08 14.24
C VAL A 72 6.29 8.43 15.74
N PRO A 73 6.92 7.59 16.58
CA PRO A 73 7.61 6.36 16.25
C PRO A 73 6.66 5.23 15.83
N ILE A 74 7.17 4.25 15.07
CA ILE A 74 6.39 3.06 14.71
C ILE A 74 6.34 2.13 15.93
N ASP A 75 5.27 2.25 16.70
CA ASP A 75 5.09 1.65 18.02
C ASP A 75 3.98 0.58 18.05
N SER A 76 2.95 0.76 17.22
CA SER A 76 1.78 -0.12 17.19
C SER A 76 1.86 -1.21 16.12
N PHE A 77 2.45 -0.93 14.95
CA PHE A 77 2.51 -1.89 13.84
C PHE A 77 3.27 -3.18 14.19
N ARG A 78 2.68 -4.34 13.87
CA ARG A 78 3.32 -5.66 14.01
C ARG A 78 3.49 -6.35 12.67
N SER A 79 2.42 -6.44 11.89
CA SER A 79 2.45 -7.04 10.56
C SER A 79 1.26 -6.64 9.70
N LEU A 80 1.45 -6.68 8.40
CA LEU A 80 0.38 -6.66 7.40
C LEU A 80 0.67 -7.70 6.31
N ASN A 81 -0.39 -8.15 5.67
CA ASN A 81 -0.36 -8.98 4.48
C ASN A 81 -1.49 -8.59 3.53
N LEU A 82 -1.17 -7.85 2.47
CA LEU A 82 -2.12 -7.56 1.41
C LEU A 82 -2.16 -8.73 0.44
N ARG A 83 -3.30 -9.40 0.32
CA ARG A 83 -3.49 -10.56 -0.54
C ARG A 83 -4.40 -10.23 -1.71
N TRP A 84 -4.12 -10.85 -2.85
CA TRP A 84 -4.98 -10.81 -4.01
C TRP A 84 -5.15 -12.21 -4.58
N THR A 85 -6.37 -12.54 -4.98
CA THR A 85 -6.69 -13.84 -5.58
C THR A 85 -7.68 -13.67 -6.71
N ASN A 86 -7.54 -14.50 -7.74
CA ASN A 86 -8.57 -14.76 -8.74
C ASN A 86 -8.62 -16.27 -9.02
N SER A 87 -9.40 -16.70 -10.02
CA SER A 87 -9.55 -18.13 -10.34
C SER A 87 -8.29 -18.82 -10.91
N GLN A 88 -7.29 -18.04 -11.35
CA GLN A 88 -6.10 -18.50 -12.08
C GLN A 88 -4.78 -18.08 -11.43
N ASP A 89 -4.80 -17.11 -10.51
CA ASP A 89 -3.63 -16.43 -9.97
C ASP A 89 -3.87 -15.98 -8.53
N TYR A 90 -2.79 -15.94 -7.74
CA TYR A 90 -2.81 -15.43 -6.39
C TYR A 90 -1.45 -14.84 -6.04
N GLY A 91 -1.45 -13.87 -5.15
CA GLY A 91 -0.21 -13.30 -4.63
C GLY A 91 -0.47 -12.53 -3.35
N ASN A 92 0.63 -12.07 -2.76
CA ASN A 92 0.55 -11.27 -1.56
C ASN A 92 1.77 -10.34 -1.41
N PHE A 93 1.58 -9.29 -0.64
CA PHE A 93 2.62 -8.38 -0.18
C PHE A 93 2.57 -8.28 1.35
N SER A 94 3.53 -8.94 2.00
CA SER A 94 3.66 -8.97 3.45
C SER A 94 4.76 -8.04 3.97
N VAL A 95 4.49 -7.41 5.11
CA VAL A 95 5.45 -6.60 5.88
C VAL A 95 5.29 -6.96 7.35
N ASN A 96 6.39 -7.08 8.08
CA ASN A 96 6.37 -7.29 9.53
C ASN A 96 7.37 -6.37 10.23
N SER A 97 7.33 -6.34 11.56
CA SER A 97 8.20 -5.50 12.39
C SER A 97 9.69 -5.70 12.13
N ASN A 98 10.13 -6.89 11.68
CA ASN A 98 11.54 -7.12 11.38
C ASN A 98 11.97 -6.32 10.13
N ASN A 99 11.07 -6.14 9.16
CA ASN A 99 11.35 -5.29 8.01
C ASN A 99 11.65 -3.85 8.46
N ILE A 100 11.02 -3.40 9.55
CA ILE A 100 11.14 -2.04 10.08
C ILE A 100 12.45 -1.85 10.86
N THR A 101 12.83 -2.87 11.63
CA THR A 101 14.07 -2.86 12.42
C THR A 101 15.32 -3.11 11.58
N ASP A 102 15.21 -3.82 10.45
CA ASP A 102 16.31 -4.14 9.55
C ASP A 102 16.67 -2.96 8.64
N GLY A 103 17.07 -1.83 9.22
CA GLY A 103 17.92 -0.76 8.67
C GLY A 103 17.53 -0.06 7.37
N TRP A 104 16.69 -0.60 6.50
CA TRP A 104 16.29 -0.07 5.21
C TRP A 104 14.91 0.60 5.28
N TYR A 105 13.98 0.03 6.04
CA TYR A 105 12.60 0.53 6.19
C TYR A 105 12.40 1.18 7.56
N GLY A 106 13.09 2.29 7.82
CA GLY A 106 12.94 2.96 9.11
C GLY A 106 11.65 3.78 9.24
N GLY A 107 11.03 4.16 8.13
CA GLY A 107 9.79 4.95 8.10
C GLY A 107 8.55 4.12 7.79
N THR A 108 7.43 4.81 7.61
CA THR A 108 6.09 4.21 7.55
C THR A 108 5.71 3.63 6.19
N TYR A 109 6.59 3.69 5.19
CA TYR A 109 6.29 3.33 3.81
C TYR A 109 7.06 2.12 3.31
N VAL A 110 6.37 1.30 2.51
CA VAL A 110 6.97 0.25 1.70
C VAL A 110 6.42 0.27 0.27
N GLY A 111 7.23 -0.20 -0.68
CA GLY A 111 6.81 -0.38 -2.06
C GLY A 111 7.39 -1.65 -2.65
N ASN A 112 6.62 -2.35 -3.47
CA ASN A 112 7.10 -3.52 -4.19
C ASN A 112 6.42 -3.68 -5.56
N ARG A 113 7.11 -4.35 -6.48
CA ARG A 113 6.64 -4.66 -7.82
C ARG A 113 5.88 -5.99 -7.82
N ASN A 114 4.62 -5.97 -8.24
CA ASN A 114 3.75 -7.15 -8.29
C ASN A 114 3.19 -7.35 -9.70
N ASN A 115 3.06 -8.59 -10.14
CA ASN A 115 2.47 -8.89 -11.45
C ASN A 115 0.96 -9.10 -11.31
N PHE A 116 0.19 -8.53 -12.23
CA PHE A 116 -1.25 -8.76 -12.33
C PHE A 116 -1.62 -9.03 -13.78
N TYR A 117 -2.53 -9.98 -14.00
CA TYR A 117 -3.12 -10.26 -15.31
C TYR A 117 -4.21 -9.25 -15.63
N GLY A 118 -4.23 -8.72 -16.85
CA GLY A 118 -5.26 -7.79 -17.31
C GLY A 118 -6.57 -8.50 -17.68
N GLY A 119 -7.69 -7.80 -17.53
CA GLY A 119 -9.01 -8.30 -17.92
C GLY A 119 -9.61 -9.33 -16.95
N VAL A 120 -9.03 -9.49 -15.77
CA VAL A 120 -9.53 -10.34 -14.68
C VAL A 120 -9.79 -9.52 -13.43
N ASN A 121 -10.73 -9.99 -12.61
CA ASN A 121 -11.02 -9.39 -11.30
C ASN A 121 -10.21 -10.12 -10.22
N TYR A 122 -9.47 -9.36 -9.43
CA TYR A 122 -8.82 -9.84 -8.21
C TYR A 122 -9.62 -9.42 -6.96
N ASN A 123 -9.97 -10.40 -6.14
CA ASN A 123 -10.46 -10.17 -4.79
C ASN A 123 -9.27 -9.72 -3.93
N ILE A 124 -9.41 -8.57 -3.28
CA ILE A 124 -8.36 -7.99 -2.42
C ILE A 124 -8.75 -8.14 -0.95
N ALA A 125 -7.83 -8.60 -0.11
CA ALA A 125 -8.01 -8.67 1.33
C ALA A 125 -6.74 -8.27 2.06
N LEU A 126 -6.88 -7.58 3.19
CA LEU A 126 -5.78 -7.20 4.05
C LEU A 126 -5.87 -7.96 5.37
N ASP A 127 -4.85 -8.74 5.70
CA ASP A 127 -4.62 -9.18 7.08
C ASP A 127 -3.72 -8.16 7.76
N TYR A 128 -4.04 -7.72 8.97
CA TYR A 128 -3.20 -6.80 9.72
C TYR A 128 -3.17 -7.14 11.21
N ASN A 129 -2.10 -6.68 11.86
CA ASN A 129 -1.90 -6.79 13.30
C ASN A 129 -1.19 -5.53 13.81
N TYR A 130 -1.88 -4.82 14.70
CA TYR A 130 -1.38 -3.73 15.51
C TYR A 130 -1.52 -4.08 16.99
N SER A 131 -0.54 -3.68 17.79
CA SER A 131 -0.64 -3.71 19.24
C SER A 131 -1.26 -2.42 19.77
N GLY A 132 -2.06 -2.54 20.84
CA GLY A 132 -2.75 -1.40 21.45
C GLY A 132 -4.16 -1.21 20.91
N GLU A 133 -4.84 -0.19 21.41
CA GLU A 133 -6.23 0.14 21.06
C GLU A 133 -6.33 1.35 20.11
N ASP A 134 -5.21 2.04 19.85
CA ASP A 134 -5.19 3.23 19.01
C ASP A 134 -5.43 2.88 17.53
N VAL A 135 -6.34 3.63 16.92
CA VAL A 135 -6.66 3.52 15.49
C VAL A 135 -5.54 4.12 14.66
N GLN A 136 -5.03 3.35 13.71
CA GLN A 136 -4.03 3.78 12.74
C GLN A 136 -4.69 4.04 11.39
N ASN A 137 -4.23 5.06 10.66
CA ASN A 137 -4.63 5.25 9.27
C ASN A 137 -3.65 4.52 8.35
N LEU A 138 -4.16 3.62 7.52
CA LEU A 138 -3.38 2.84 6.55
C LEU A 138 -3.77 3.23 5.12
N GLN A 139 -2.79 3.46 4.26
CA GLN A 139 -2.98 3.78 2.84
C GLN A 139 -2.39 2.67 1.97
N ILE A 140 -3.16 2.21 0.99
CA ILE A 140 -2.75 1.28 -0.05
C ILE A 140 -2.95 1.95 -1.40
N ARG A 141 -1.93 1.90 -2.25
CA ARG A 141 -2.01 2.37 -3.63
C ARG A 141 -1.38 1.33 -4.56
N ILE A 142 -1.99 1.11 -5.71
CA ILE A 142 -1.41 0.33 -6.79
C ILE A 142 -1.24 1.26 -7.98
N TYR A 143 -0.03 1.29 -8.53
CA TYR A 143 0.33 2.15 -9.65
C TYR A 143 0.68 1.36 -10.89
N SER A 144 0.41 1.98 -12.02
CA SER A 144 0.60 1.46 -13.36
C SER A 144 1.48 2.42 -14.16
N SER A 145 2.23 1.91 -15.12
CA SER A 145 2.91 2.71 -16.15
C SER A 145 1.95 3.31 -17.20
N GLU A 146 0.65 2.95 -17.14
CA GLU A 146 -0.38 3.42 -18.05
C GLU A 146 -1.59 3.95 -17.28
N PRO A 147 -2.22 5.04 -17.73
CA PRO A 147 -3.40 5.59 -17.07
C PRO A 147 -4.63 4.69 -17.26
N THR A 148 -5.55 4.76 -16.30
CA THR A 148 -6.93 4.25 -16.48
C THR A 148 -7.77 5.26 -17.25
N SER A 149 -8.80 4.78 -17.95
CA SER A 149 -9.73 5.63 -18.69
C SER A 149 -10.58 6.55 -17.78
N ASN A 150 -10.73 6.17 -16.51
CA ASN A 150 -11.48 6.92 -15.51
C ASN A 150 -10.56 7.34 -14.36
N TRP A 151 -10.87 8.49 -13.74
CA TRP A 151 -10.29 8.88 -12.46
C TRP A 151 -10.71 7.91 -11.37
N LEU A 152 -9.78 7.60 -10.47
CA LEU A 152 -10.13 6.87 -9.26
C LEU A 152 -11.07 7.73 -8.40
N PRO A 153 -12.10 7.13 -7.77
CA PRO A 153 -12.84 7.82 -6.72
C PRO A 153 -11.86 8.23 -5.61
N TYR A 154 -12.15 9.34 -4.92
CA TYR A 154 -11.37 9.73 -3.77
C TYR A 154 -11.53 8.68 -2.65
N SER A 155 -10.41 8.31 -2.03
CA SER A 155 -10.34 7.26 -1.00
C SER A 155 -10.62 7.75 0.42
N ASP A 156 -11.47 8.78 0.57
CA ASP A 156 -11.78 9.50 1.82
C ASP A 156 -12.43 8.62 2.89
#